data_AF-A0A535KE68-F1
#
_entry.id   AF-A0A535KE68-F1
#
_cell.length_a   1.000
_cell.length_b   1.000
_cell.length_c   1.000
_cell.angle_alpha   90.00
_cell.angle_beta   90.00
_cell.angle_gamma   90.00
#
_symmetry.space_group_name_H-M   'P 1'
#
loop_
_entity.id
_entity.type
_entity.pdbx_description
1 polymer ?
#
loop_
_entity_poly.entity_id
_entity_poly.type
_entity_poly.pdbx_seq_one_letter_code
_entity_poly.pdbx_strand_id
1 'polypeptide(L)'
;MVFFLVLRIVLRSLNFEFGPPGWPFVSWRRDSGSTISNVFWPTYLAVAVIALVIIPLGIYVVSWYPFFARGQFHDLSDLINYQVESFNYHKNLIATHPYGSPAWSWPLLSRPVLYYADYSNLGTDVFTGQPLIARMSNLGNPWIWWTSLPCVASLPYFVIRHRSFPAAVILLGFITQYAPWWPITRVLFMYHMFGGLIFMVLALAFVLVFVAEKLPRTNKQLLVAGHLAMAVLFFGYFYPVWTGVPISESAYFESSGTPPWGPKIWLANCKNLPPARAQLFCWN
;
A
#
# COMPACT_ATOMS: atom_id res chain seq x y z
N MET A 1 22.51 -10.31 -0.05
CA MET A 1 23.65 -10.48 0.89
C MET A 1 24.01 -9.16 1.59
N VAL A 2 24.25 -8.08 0.85
CA VAL A 2 24.54 -6.72 1.38
C VAL A 2 23.48 -6.15 2.32
N PHE A 3 22.21 -6.20 1.91
CA PHE A 3 21.10 -5.73 2.73
C PHE A 3 21.13 -6.39 4.11
N PHE A 4 21.27 -7.72 4.17
CA PHE A 4 21.38 -8.48 5.42
C PHE A 4 22.60 -8.12 6.29
N LEU A 5 23.66 -7.56 5.72
CA LEU A 5 24.87 -7.16 6.45
C LEU A 5 24.73 -5.78 7.10
N VAL A 6 24.25 -4.78 6.34
CA VAL A 6 23.87 -3.47 6.89
C VAL A 6 22.80 -3.64 7.97
N LEU A 7 21.85 -4.55 7.71
CA LEU A 7 20.83 -4.94 8.66
C LEU A 7 21.42 -5.52 9.94
N ARG A 8 22.39 -6.45 9.85
CA ARG A 8 23.08 -7.03 11.01
C ARG A 8 23.79 -5.99 11.88
N ILE A 9 24.29 -4.91 11.31
CA ILE A 9 24.92 -3.80 12.07
C ILE A 9 23.89 -3.00 12.85
N VAL A 10 22.78 -2.64 12.18
CA VAL A 10 21.64 -1.96 12.81
C VAL A 10 21.02 -2.86 13.89
N LEU A 11 20.90 -4.15 13.64
CA LEU A 11 20.42 -5.15 14.59
C LEU A 11 21.34 -5.28 15.83
N ARG A 12 22.66 -5.22 15.62
CA ARG A 12 23.67 -5.26 16.69
C ARG A 12 23.66 -4.02 17.57
N SER A 13 23.45 -2.84 17.01
CA SER A 13 23.33 -1.60 17.80
C SER A 13 21.99 -1.49 18.52
N LEU A 14 20.94 -2.12 18.01
CA LEU A 14 19.57 -2.01 18.55
C LEU A 14 19.12 -3.20 19.44
N ASN A 15 19.95 -4.25 19.58
CA ASN A 15 19.64 -5.50 20.32
C ASN A 15 18.39 -6.25 19.80
N PHE A 16 18.34 -6.58 18.51
CA PHE A 16 17.17 -7.21 17.86
C PHE A 16 17.49 -8.61 17.29
N GLU A 17 16.78 -9.68 17.67
CA GLU A 17 16.98 -11.03 17.11
C GLU A 17 16.19 -11.29 15.81
N PHE A 18 16.74 -12.07 14.86
CA PHE A 18 16.11 -12.36 13.55
C PHE A 18 16.37 -13.78 13.03
N GLY A 19 15.43 -14.34 12.27
CA GLY A 19 15.56 -15.55 11.44
C GLY A 19 15.17 -16.88 12.13
N PRO A 20 14.86 -17.93 11.34
CA PRO A 20 14.39 -19.21 11.87
C PRO A 20 15.49 -19.96 12.66
N PRO A 21 15.12 -20.73 13.71
CA PRO A 21 16.09 -21.53 14.47
C PRO A 21 16.83 -22.53 13.56
N GLY A 22 18.16 -22.55 13.63
CA GLY A 22 18.99 -23.53 12.91
C GLY A 22 19.48 -23.12 11.51
N TRP A 23 19.22 -21.89 11.05
CA TRP A 23 19.68 -21.38 9.74
C TRP A 23 20.73 -20.27 9.90
N PRO A 24 22.01 -20.58 10.18
CA PRO A 24 23.04 -19.61 10.60
C PRO A 24 23.34 -18.49 9.58
N PHE A 25 23.04 -18.71 8.30
CA PHE A 25 23.21 -17.71 7.24
C PHE A 25 22.05 -16.70 7.15
N VAL A 26 20.86 -17.02 7.70
CA VAL A 26 19.68 -16.15 7.70
C VAL A 26 19.35 -15.63 9.10
N SER A 27 19.66 -16.41 10.14
CA SER A 27 19.42 -16.02 11.52
C SER A 27 20.53 -15.12 12.06
N TRP A 28 20.16 -14.21 12.95
CA TRP A 28 21.05 -13.43 13.80
C TRP A 28 20.60 -13.61 15.24
N ARG A 29 21.50 -14.13 16.09
CA ARG A 29 21.38 -14.15 17.54
C ARG A 29 22.64 -13.56 18.16
N ARG A 30 22.52 -12.98 19.35
CA ARG A 30 23.66 -12.38 20.07
C ARG A 30 24.78 -13.40 20.32
N ASP A 31 24.41 -14.66 20.49
CA ASP A 31 25.30 -15.74 20.90
C ASP A 31 25.75 -16.63 19.72
N SER A 32 25.24 -16.38 18.50
CA SER A 32 25.74 -17.06 17.30
C SER A 32 27.09 -16.45 16.92
N GLY A 33 28.16 -17.11 17.36
CA GLY A 33 29.54 -16.77 17.10
C GLY A 33 29.85 -16.51 15.62
N SER A 34 30.95 -15.80 15.45
CA SER A 34 31.48 -15.28 14.20
C SER A 34 31.55 -16.28 13.05
N THR A 35 30.60 -16.21 12.14
CA THR A 35 30.78 -16.81 10.80
C THR A 35 31.11 -15.75 9.74
N ILE A 36 31.14 -14.46 10.10
CA ILE A 36 31.65 -13.40 9.21
C ILE A 36 32.46 -12.32 9.96
N SER A 37 33.17 -12.66 11.04
CA SER A 37 33.95 -11.68 11.81
C SER A 37 35.26 -11.25 11.15
N ASN A 38 35.73 -11.97 10.13
CA ASN A 38 37.06 -11.72 9.56
C ASN A 38 37.01 -10.99 8.20
N VAL A 39 35.84 -10.49 7.78
CA VAL A 39 35.74 -9.68 6.56
C VAL A 39 35.89 -8.20 6.94
N PHE A 40 36.86 -7.55 6.31
CA PHE A 40 37.23 -6.16 6.54
C PHE A 40 36.05 -5.21 6.28
N TRP A 41 35.76 -4.30 7.21
CA TRP A 41 34.63 -3.35 7.14
C TRP A 41 34.48 -2.62 5.78
N PRO A 42 35.56 -2.12 5.17
CA PRO A 42 35.53 -1.51 3.84
C PRO A 42 34.95 -2.40 2.74
N THR A 43 35.11 -3.73 2.82
CA THR A 43 34.52 -4.65 1.85
C THR A 43 32.99 -4.59 1.91
N TYR A 44 32.39 -4.54 3.10
CA TYR A 44 30.93 -4.42 3.23
C TYR A 44 30.40 -3.10 2.67
N LEU A 45 31.11 -2.02 2.95
CA LEU A 45 30.77 -0.70 2.48
C LEU A 45 30.89 -0.61 0.95
N ALA A 46 31.93 -1.19 0.38
CA ALA A 46 32.11 -1.30 -1.06
C ALA A 46 30.98 -2.09 -1.74
N VAL A 47 30.64 -3.28 -1.23
CA VAL A 47 29.54 -4.07 -1.82
C VAL A 47 28.19 -3.35 -1.60
N ALA A 48 28.01 -2.60 -0.50
CA ALA A 48 26.82 -1.79 -0.28
C ALA A 48 26.68 -0.64 -1.28
N VAL A 49 27.75 0.11 -1.52
CA VAL A 49 27.78 1.18 -2.53
C VAL A 49 27.51 0.59 -3.91
N ILE A 50 28.14 -0.53 -4.26
CA ILE A 50 27.92 -1.19 -5.55
C ILE A 50 26.45 -1.59 -5.70
N ALA A 51 25.89 -2.31 -4.73
CA ALA A 51 24.56 -2.89 -4.84
C ALA A 51 23.41 -1.89 -4.68
N LEU A 52 23.57 -0.86 -3.84
CA LEU A 52 22.49 0.08 -3.49
C LEU A 52 22.62 1.44 -4.19
N VAL A 53 23.79 1.75 -4.77
CA VAL A 53 24.01 3.03 -5.47
C VAL A 53 24.39 2.77 -6.92
N ILE A 54 25.52 2.09 -7.18
CA ILE A 54 26.06 1.96 -8.54
C ILE A 54 25.13 1.16 -9.45
N ILE A 55 24.69 -0.02 -9.02
CA ILE A 55 23.80 -0.88 -9.82
C ILE A 55 22.45 -0.18 -10.11
N PRO A 56 21.71 0.34 -9.10
CA PRO A 56 20.46 1.04 -9.35
C PRO A 56 20.62 2.30 -10.21
N LEU A 57 21.68 3.09 -9.99
CA LEU A 57 21.97 4.26 -10.80
C LEU A 57 22.28 3.89 -12.25
N GLY A 58 23.07 2.82 -12.46
CA GLY A 58 23.36 2.29 -13.79
C GLY A 58 22.09 1.82 -14.50
N ILE A 59 21.25 1.02 -13.84
CA ILE A 59 19.95 0.58 -14.36
C ILE A 59 19.08 1.79 -14.72
N TYR A 60 19.03 2.80 -13.84
CA TYR A 60 18.25 4.00 -14.06
C TYR A 60 18.72 4.75 -15.31
N VAL A 61 20.02 5.06 -15.43
CA VAL A 61 20.57 5.75 -16.61
C VAL A 61 20.32 4.93 -17.89
N VAL A 62 20.52 3.62 -17.84
CA VAL A 62 20.27 2.72 -18.98
C VAL A 62 18.79 2.67 -19.35
N SER A 63 17.86 2.82 -18.39
CA SER A 63 16.42 2.85 -18.70
C SER A 63 16.02 4.05 -19.59
N TRP A 64 16.83 5.12 -19.62
CA TRP A 64 16.65 6.28 -20.49
C TRP A 64 17.33 6.13 -21.87
N TYR A 65 18.03 5.02 -22.13
CA TYR A 65 18.70 4.77 -23.41
C TYR A 65 17.83 5.01 -24.64
N PRO A 66 16.53 4.66 -24.68
CA PRO A 66 15.68 4.96 -25.84
C PRO A 66 15.60 6.44 -26.20
N PHE A 67 15.72 7.36 -25.24
CA PHE A 67 15.70 8.81 -25.49
C PHE A 67 17.02 9.29 -26.10
N PHE A 68 18.15 8.74 -25.65
CA PHE A 68 19.46 8.97 -26.26
C PHE A 68 19.52 8.42 -27.69
N ALA A 69 19.03 7.19 -27.89
CA ALA A 69 19.04 6.53 -29.19
C ALA A 69 18.16 7.23 -30.24
N ARG A 70 17.11 7.94 -29.80
CA ARG A 70 16.23 8.75 -30.67
C ARG A 70 16.72 10.19 -30.86
N GLY A 71 17.87 10.56 -30.30
CA GLY A 71 18.40 11.92 -30.36
C GLY A 71 17.55 12.95 -29.58
N GLN A 72 16.73 12.51 -28.64
CA GLN A 72 15.97 13.41 -27.77
C GLN A 72 16.84 13.94 -26.62
N PHE A 73 17.74 13.10 -26.10
CA PHE A 73 18.78 13.48 -25.15
C PHE A 73 20.15 13.36 -25.83
N HIS A 74 20.97 14.39 -25.75
CA HIS A 74 22.29 14.47 -26.35
C HIS A 74 23.38 14.06 -25.36
N ASP A 75 23.20 14.39 -24.08
CA ASP A 75 24.12 14.05 -23.01
C ASP A 75 23.41 13.85 -21.65
N LEU A 76 24.18 13.51 -20.62
CA LEU A 76 23.66 13.31 -19.26
C LEU A 76 23.05 14.58 -18.65
N SER A 77 23.41 15.76 -19.14
CA SER A 77 22.82 17.01 -18.65
C SER A 77 21.35 17.13 -19.04
N ASP A 78 20.95 16.64 -20.23
CA ASP A 78 19.54 16.58 -20.63
C ASP A 78 18.72 15.69 -19.68
N LEU A 79 19.28 14.55 -19.25
CA LEU A 79 18.63 13.69 -18.27
C LEU A 79 18.49 14.38 -16.90
N ILE A 80 19.53 15.09 -16.45
CA ILE A 80 19.48 15.86 -15.19
C ILE A 80 18.44 16.97 -15.29
N ASN A 81 18.44 17.73 -16.40
CA ASN A 81 17.47 18.78 -16.68
C ASN A 81 16.05 18.22 -16.67
N TYR A 82 15.83 17.06 -17.27
CA TYR A 82 14.54 16.38 -17.23
C TYR A 82 14.09 16.05 -15.79
N GLN A 83 14.99 15.63 -14.90
CA GLN A 83 14.65 15.41 -13.49
C GLN A 83 14.29 16.72 -12.78
N VAL A 84 15.05 17.79 -13.03
CA VAL A 84 14.79 19.12 -12.47
C VAL A 84 13.44 19.66 -12.94
N GLU A 85 13.14 19.57 -14.23
CA GLU A 85 11.85 19.97 -14.81
C GLU A 85 10.71 19.11 -14.27
N SER A 86 10.91 17.80 -14.15
CA SER A 86 9.94 16.91 -13.51
C SER A 86 9.66 17.32 -12.07
N PHE A 87 10.69 17.64 -11.28
CA PHE A 87 10.51 18.13 -9.91
C PHE A 87 9.77 19.47 -9.87
N ASN A 88 10.18 20.43 -10.71
CA ASN A 88 9.57 21.75 -10.79
C ASN A 88 8.10 21.69 -11.18
N TYR A 89 7.75 20.88 -12.18
CA TYR A 89 6.37 20.62 -12.57
C TYR A 89 5.55 20.12 -11.38
N HIS A 90 6.03 19.09 -10.70
CA HIS A 90 5.33 18.46 -9.59
C HIS A 90 5.22 19.33 -8.34
N LYS A 91 6.23 20.17 -8.07
CA LYS A 91 6.24 21.13 -6.97
C LYS A 91 5.26 22.28 -7.20
N ASN A 92 5.16 22.76 -8.43
CA ASN A 92 4.36 23.94 -8.80
C ASN A 92 2.98 23.58 -9.36
N LEU A 93 2.61 22.29 -9.38
CA LEU A 93 1.31 21.86 -9.88
C LEU A 93 0.17 22.36 -8.98
N ILE A 94 -0.61 23.31 -9.49
CA ILE A 94 -1.84 23.80 -8.88
C ILE A 94 -3.02 23.27 -9.71
N ALA A 95 -3.62 22.18 -9.24
CA ALA A 95 -4.77 21.57 -9.88
C ALA A 95 -5.75 21.08 -8.82
N THR A 96 -7.04 21.08 -9.14
CA THR A 96 -8.09 20.47 -8.33
C THR A 96 -8.70 19.31 -9.11
N HIS A 97 -9.17 18.29 -8.40
CA HIS A 97 -9.85 17.15 -9.00
C HIS A 97 -10.95 16.63 -8.08
N PRO A 98 -12.16 16.33 -8.57
CA PRO A 98 -13.28 15.86 -7.74
C PRO A 98 -12.96 14.60 -6.93
N TYR A 99 -12.17 13.68 -7.50
CA TYR A 99 -11.73 12.45 -6.83
C TYR A 99 -10.43 12.59 -6.04
N GLY A 100 -9.92 13.81 -5.87
CA GLY A 100 -8.74 14.07 -5.05
C GLY A 100 -9.02 13.80 -3.57
N SER A 101 -8.04 13.22 -2.87
CA SER A 101 -8.14 12.93 -1.44
C SER A 101 -6.80 13.10 -0.71
N PRO A 102 -6.82 13.71 0.50
CA PRO A 102 -5.61 13.92 1.29
C PRO A 102 -5.07 12.60 1.87
N ALA A 103 -3.75 12.54 2.07
CA ALA A 103 -3.04 11.35 2.53
C ALA A 103 -3.66 10.68 3.76
N TRP A 104 -3.98 11.48 4.79
CA TRP A 104 -4.53 11.02 6.06
C TRP A 104 -5.84 10.23 5.93
N SER A 105 -6.57 10.43 4.83
CA SER A 105 -7.92 9.89 4.61
C SER A 105 -7.92 8.50 3.95
N TRP A 106 -6.80 8.08 3.37
CA TRP A 106 -6.68 6.81 2.64
C TRP A 106 -6.84 5.56 3.53
N PRO A 107 -6.29 5.51 4.76
CA PRO A 107 -6.55 4.41 5.69
C PRO A 107 -8.04 4.15 5.94
N LEU A 108 -8.86 5.19 5.87
CA LEU A 108 -10.29 5.11 6.15
C LEU A 108 -11.12 4.69 4.93
N LEU A 109 -10.49 4.50 3.76
CA LEU A 109 -11.20 4.25 2.49
C LEU A 109 -12.30 5.29 2.23
N SER A 110 -12.05 6.53 2.64
CA SER A 110 -13.06 7.58 2.71
C SER A 110 -13.38 8.25 1.37
N ARG A 111 -12.48 8.15 0.38
CA ARG A 111 -12.68 8.71 -0.96
C ARG A 111 -11.93 7.90 -2.02
N PRO A 112 -12.54 6.80 -2.51
CA PRO A 112 -12.05 6.02 -3.65
C PRO A 112 -11.99 6.87 -4.91
N VAL A 113 -11.11 6.49 -5.84
CA VAL A 113 -11.02 7.14 -7.14
C VAL A 113 -11.89 6.39 -8.15
N LEU A 114 -12.77 7.10 -8.85
CA LEU A 114 -13.52 6.54 -9.98
C LEU A 114 -12.61 6.46 -11.21
N TYR A 115 -12.45 5.28 -11.77
CA TYR A 115 -11.69 5.02 -13.00
C TYR A 115 -12.56 4.92 -14.24
N TYR A 116 -13.80 4.46 -14.10
CA TYR A 116 -14.73 4.31 -15.19
C TYR A 116 -16.15 4.54 -14.72
N ALA A 117 -16.96 5.20 -15.53
CA ALA A 117 -18.40 5.28 -15.35
C ALA A 117 -19.13 5.31 -16.70
N ASP A 118 -20.18 4.52 -16.80
CA ASP A 118 -21.17 4.56 -17.89
C ASP A 118 -22.57 4.49 -17.31
N TYR A 119 -23.46 5.30 -17.88
CA TYR A 119 -24.83 5.53 -17.46
C TYR A 119 -25.83 5.35 -18.60
N SER A 120 -25.34 5.00 -19.80
CA SER A 120 -26.14 5.02 -21.03
C SER A 120 -26.35 3.61 -21.59
N ASN A 121 -27.59 3.29 -21.99
CA ASN A 121 -27.94 2.05 -22.68
C ASN A 121 -27.57 0.73 -21.94
N LEU A 122 -27.49 0.74 -20.61
CA LEU A 122 -27.16 -0.45 -19.80
C LEU A 122 -28.38 -1.29 -19.43
N GLY A 123 -29.59 -0.82 -19.72
CA GLY A 123 -30.85 -1.50 -19.38
C GLY A 123 -31.35 -1.16 -17.97
N THR A 124 -32.33 -1.94 -17.50
CA THR A 124 -32.97 -1.78 -16.20
C THR A 124 -32.73 -3.01 -15.34
N ASP A 125 -32.41 -2.79 -14.07
CA ASP A 125 -32.24 -3.86 -13.09
C ASP A 125 -33.58 -4.54 -12.83
N VAL A 126 -33.61 -5.87 -12.99
CA VAL A 126 -34.81 -6.69 -12.83
C VAL A 126 -35.31 -6.67 -11.38
N PHE A 127 -34.42 -6.49 -10.40
CA PHE A 127 -34.79 -6.54 -8.98
C PHE A 127 -35.28 -5.20 -8.45
N THR A 128 -34.69 -4.09 -8.89
CA THR A 128 -35.00 -2.75 -8.37
C THR A 128 -35.86 -1.92 -9.32
N GLY A 129 -35.96 -2.31 -10.59
CA GLY A 129 -36.62 -1.53 -11.65
C GLY A 129 -35.88 -0.25 -12.04
N GLN A 130 -34.69 0.00 -11.49
CA GLN A 130 -33.89 1.20 -11.72
C GLN A 130 -32.98 1.05 -12.94
N PRO A 131 -32.57 2.16 -13.60
CA PRO A 131 -31.55 2.09 -14.63
C PRO A 131 -30.23 1.54 -14.08
N LEU A 132 -29.58 0.69 -14.87
CA LEU A 132 -28.26 0.14 -14.55
C LEU A 132 -27.18 1.20 -14.76
N ILE A 133 -26.18 1.21 -13.88
CA ILE A 133 -24.98 2.02 -13.99
C ILE A 133 -23.76 1.12 -13.88
N ALA A 134 -22.71 1.40 -14.65
CA ALA A 134 -21.45 0.67 -14.59
C ALA A 134 -20.38 1.59 -14.02
N ARG A 135 -19.78 1.25 -12.88
CA ARG A 135 -18.72 2.07 -12.25
C ARG A 135 -17.55 1.21 -11.79
N MET A 136 -16.34 1.62 -12.16
CA MET A 136 -15.10 1.02 -11.68
C MET A 136 -14.41 2.01 -10.74
N SER A 137 -14.16 1.62 -9.50
CA SER A 137 -13.49 2.48 -8.51
C SER A 137 -12.35 1.76 -7.82
N ASN A 138 -11.29 2.50 -7.50
CA ASN A 138 -10.19 2.01 -6.68
C ASN A 138 -10.57 2.05 -5.20
N LEU A 139 -11.36 1.06 -4.77
CA LEU A 139 -11.66 0.79 -3.38
C LEU A 139 -10.77 -0.35 -2.87
N GLY A 140 -10.08 -0.20 -1.75
CA GLY A 140 -9.37 -1.33 -1.15
C GLY A 140 -10.35 -2.36 -0.59
N ASN A 141 -9.99 -3.65 -0.52
CA ASN A 141 -10.82 -4.66 0.16
C ASN A 141 -11.03 -4.23 1.63
N PRO A 142 -12.25 -3.82 2.04
CA PRO A 142 -12.44 -3.15 3.33
C PRO A 142 -12.08 -4.03 4.53
N TRP A 143 -12.29 -5.34 4.40
CA TRP A 143 -11.91 -6.30 5.44
C TRP A 143 -10.39 -6.33 5.65
N ILE A 144 -9.62 -6.56 4.58
CA ILE A 144 -8.14 -6.58 4.66
C ILE A 144 -7.63 -5.22 5.13
N TRP A 145 -8.16 -4.14 4.55
CA TRP A 145 -7.72 -2.79 4.81
C TRP A 145 -7.92 -2.41 6.27
N TRP A 146 -9.13 -2.52 6.80
CA TRP A 146 -9.41 -2.09 8.17
C TRP A 146 -8.85 -3.03 9.23
N THR A 147 -8.79 -4.34 8.99
CA THR A 147 -8.14 -5.27 9.93
C THR A 147 -6.63 -5.07 10.00
N SER A 148 -6.00 -4.60 8.92
CA SER A 148 -4.57 -4.29 8.93
C SER A 148 -4.20 -3.02 9.70
N LEU A 149 -5.10 -2.04 9.84
CA LEU A 149 -4.83 -0.80 10.59
C LEU A 149 -4.44 -1.03 12.06
N PRO A 150 -5.22 -1.77 12.88
CA PRO A 150 -4.80 -2.08 14.24
C PRO A 150 -3.54 -2.95 14.26
N CYS A 151 -3.32 -3.79 13.24
CA CYS A 151 -2.10 -4.58 13.14
C CYS A 151 -0.86 -3.67 12.96
N VAL A 152 -0.91 -2.69 12.05
CA VAL A 152 0.14 -1.67 11.89
C VAL A 152 0.33 -0.87 13.18
N ALA A 153 -0.76 -0.43 13.81
CA ALA A 153 -0.70 0.33 15.07
C ALA A 153 -0.09 -0.48 16.23
N SER A 154 -0.15 -1.81 16.17
CA SER A 154 0.47 -2.69 17.16
C SER A 154 1.97 -2.90 16.95
N LEU A 155 2.51 -2.66 15.75
CA LEU A 155 3.93 -2.92 15.45
C LEU A 155 4.91 -2.19 16.37
N PRO A 156 4.72 -0.90 16.74
CA PRO A 156 5.59 -0.23 17.71
C PRO A 156 5.72 -0.99 19.03
N TYR A 157 4.64 -1.62 19.52
CA TYR A 157 4.69 -2.46 20.71
C TYR A 157 5.63 -3.66 20.51
N PHE A 158 5.54 -4.37 19.38
CA PHE A 158 6.43 -5.48 19.07
C PHE A 158 7.89 -5.05 18.86
N VAL A 159 8.11 -3.87 18.29
CA VAL A 159 9.45 -3.29 18.12
C VAL A 159 10.07 -2.97 19.47
N ILE A 160 9.35 -2.33 20.38
CA ILE A 160 9.90 -1.86 21.66
C ILE A 160 9.97 -3.01 22.68
N ARG A 161 8.87 -3.74 22.88
CA ARG A 161 8.72 -4.76 23.93
C ARG A 161 9.38 -6.08 23.58
N HIS A 162 9.20 -6.53 22.34
CA HIS A 162 9.71 -7.83 21.87
C HIS A 162 11.01 -7.73 21.10
N ARG A 163 11.50 -6.51 20.82
CA ARG A 163 12.66 -6.28 19.94
C ARG A 163 12.53 -7.11 18.66
N SER A 164 11.33 -7.09 18.08
CA SER A 164 10.99 -7.85 16.88
C SER A 164 11.49 -7.14 15.63
N PHE A 165 12.48 -7.72 14.97
CA PHE A 165 13.05 -7.14 13.77
C PHE A 165 12.08 -7.14 12.58
N PRO A 166 11.33 -8.24 12.30
CA PRO A 166 10.31 -8.21 11.25
C PRO A 166 9.30 -7.09 11.45
N ALA A 167 8.85 -6.86 12.70
CA ALA A 167 7.93 -5.76 13.00
C ALA A 167 8.55 -4.39 12.70
N ALA A 168 9.85 -4.20 12.98
CA ALA A 168 10.56 -2.96 12.69
C ALA A 168 10.67 -2.70 11.18
N VAL A 169 10.99 -3.73 10.38
CA VAL A 169 11.05 -3.61 8.92
C VAL A 169 9.69 -3.25 8.34
N ILE A 170 8.64 -3.94 8.78
CA ILE A 170 7.28 -3.70 8.30
C ILE A 170 6.84 -2.28 8.66
N LEU A 171 7.07 -1.85 9.90
CA LEU A 171 6.72 -0.52 10.36
C LEU A 171 7.49 0.57 9.61
N LEU A 172 8.81 0.41 9.44
CA LEU A 172 9.64 1.37 8.71
C LEU A 172 9.22 1.44 7.23
N GLY A 173 8.93 0.30 6.62
CA GLY A 173 8.40 0.23 5.26
C GLY A 173 7.07 0.98 5.13
N PHE A 174 6.14 0.77 6.05
CA PHE A 174 4.87 1.50 6.08
C PHE A 174 5.09 3.01 6.20
N ILE A 175 5.90 3.45 7.16
CA ILE A 175 6.19 4.87 7.41
C ILE A 175 6.84 5.51 6.18
N THR A 176 7.84 4.87 5.59
CA THR A 176 8.55 5.40 4.41
C THR A 176 7.67 5.49 3.18
N GLN A 177 6.66 4.62 3.03
CA GLN A 177 5.72 4.68 1.92
C GLN A 177 4.53 5.62 2.17
N TYR A 178 4.17 5.90 3.42
CA TYR A 178 2.98 6.68 3.75
C TYR A 178 3.27 8.11 4.20
N ALA A 179 4.26 8.32 5.07
CA ALA A 179 4.56 9.62 5.66
C ALA A 179 4.93 10.71 4.62
N PRO A 180 5.69 10.42 3.54
CA PRO A 180 6.06 11.44 2.56
C PRO A 180 4.89 12.10 1.83
N TRP A 181 3.70 11.48 1.84
CA TRP A 181 2.51 12.03 1.20
C TRP A 181 1.82 13.12 2.01
N TRP A 182 2.00 13.16 3.34
CA TRP A 182 1.36 14.14 4.22
C TRP A 182 1.72 15.60 3.93
N PRO A 183 3.00 15.95 3.67
CA PRO A 183 3.37 17.34 3.36
C PRO A 183 3.10 17.74 1.90
N ILE A 184 2.65 16.83 1.04
CA ILE A 184 2.46 17.14 -0.38
C ILE A 184 1.15 17.90 -0.59
N THR A 185 1.26 19.10 -1.18
CA THR A 185 0.14 20.06 -1.32
C THR A 185 -0.61 19.97 -2.65
N ARG A 186 -0.01 19.38 -3.69
CA ARG A 186 -0.68 19.15 -4.97
C ARG A 186 -1.84 18.15 -4.80
N VAL A 187 -2.69 18.04 -5.82
CA VAL A 187 -3.75 17.03 -5.82
C VAL A 187 -3.17 15.61 -5.69
N LEU A 188 -3.72 14.86 -4.75
CA LEU A 188 -3.37 13.46 -4.48
C LEU A 188 -4.60 12.58 -4.56
N PHE A 189 -4.36 11.28 -4.58
CA PHE A 189 -5.36 10.25 -4.81
C PHE A 189 -5.07 9.02 -3.97
N MET A 190 -6.10 8.24 -3.64
CA MET A 190 -5.99 7.07 -2.76
C MET A 190 -5.00 6.01 -3.26
N TYR A 191 -4.80 5.88 -4.57
CA TYR A 191 -3.87 4.88 -5.14
C TYR A 191 -2.42 5.08 -4.70
N HIS A 192 -2.01 6.28 -4.26
CA HIS A 192 -0.67 6.52 -3.71
C HIS A 192 -0.41 5.70 -2.44
N MET A 193 -1.47 5.23 -1.76
CA MET A 193 -1.39 4.34 -0.62
C MET A 193 -0.99 2.89 -0.99
N PHE A 194 -0.96 2.51 -2.27
CA PHE A 194 -0.62 1.14 -2.67
C PHE A 194 0.77 0.69 -2.19
N GLY A 195 1.75 1.59 -2.12
CA GLY A 195 3.06 1.28 -1.51
C GLY A 195 2.92 0.93 -0.02
N GLY A 196 2.09 1.67 0.72
CA GLY A 196 1.79 1.41 2.13
C GLY A 196 0.98 0.14 2.35
N LEU A 197 0.09 -0.22 1.41
CA LEU A 197 -0.76 -1.42 1.48
C LEU A 197 0.06 -2.71 1.60
N ILE A 198 1.21 -2.79 0.90
CA ILE A 198 2.11 -3.95 0.98
C ILE A 198 2.51 -4.19 2.45
N PHE A 199 2.88 -3.14 3.16
CA PHE A 199 3.28 -3.23 4.57
C PHE A 199 2.10 -3.42 5.51
N MET A 200 0.91 -2.90 5.17
CA MET A 200 -0.32 -3.20 5.90
C MET A 200 -0.64 -4.70 5.87
N VAL A 201 -0.57 -5.34 4.69
CA VAL A 201 -0.80 -6.79 4.55
C VAL A 201 0.27 -7.60 5.30
N LEU A 202 1.54 -7.17 5.25
CA LEU A 202 2.60 -7.81 6.04
C LEU A 202 2.37 -7.67 7.55
N ALA A 203 1.91 -6.51 8.02
CA ALA A 203 1.57 -6.29 9.43
C ALA A 203 0.43 -7.20 9.88
N LEU A 204 -0.61 -7.32 9.05
CA LEU A 204 -1.73 -8.23 9.26
C LEU A 204 -1.26 -9.68 9.36
N ALA A 205 -0.45 -10.14 8.41
CA ALA A 205 0.12 -11.49 8.45
C ALA A 205 0.98 -11.72 9.71
N PHE A 206 1.84 -10.77 10.07
CA PHE A 206 2.68 -10.83 11.27
C PHE A 206 1.84 -11.00 12.55
N VAL A 207 0.81 -10.17 12.72
CA VAL A 207 -0.06 -10.22 13.90
C VAL A 207 -0.93 -11.49 13.90
N LEU A 208 -1.46 -11.90 12.75
CA LEU A 208 -2.23 -13.15 12.64
C LEU A 208 -1.39 -14.36 13.04
N VAL A 209 -0.14 -14.44 12.59
CA VAL A 209 0.79 -15.52 13.00
C VAL A 209 1.03 -15.48 14.51
N PHE A 210 1.34 -14.30 15.06
CA PHE A 210 1.58 -14.15 16.49
C PHE A 210 0.38 -14.56 17.36
N VAL A 211 -0.84 -14.21 16.95
CA VAL A 211 -2.06 -14.61 17.67
C VAL A 211 -2.30 -16.10 17.51
N ALA A 212 -2.14 -16.63 16.29
CA ALA A 212 -2.41 -18.02 15.99
C ALA A 212 -1.46 -19.00 16.68
N GLU A 213 -0.21 -18.61 16.93
CA GLU A 213 0.76 -19.43 17.69
C GLU A 213 0.39 -19.62 19.16
N LYS A 214 -0.48 -18.77 19.72
CA LYS A 214 -0.99 -18.91 21.09
C LYS A 214 -2.22 -19.81 21.21
N LEU A 215 -2.73 -20.29 20.09
CA LEU A 215 -3.97 -21.07 20.02
C LEU A 215 -3.68 -22.55 19.72
N PRO A 216 -4.54 -23.47 20.19
CA PRO A 216 -4.52 -24.86 19.73
C PRO A 216 -4.65 -24.96 18.20
N ARG A 217 -4.13 -26.04 17.61
CA ARG A 217 -4.05 -26.23 16.14
C ARG A 217 -5.38 -25.96 15.42
N THR A 218 -6.49 -26.49 15.95
CA THR A 218 -7.84 -26.29 15.37
C THR A 218 -8.24 -24.82 15.37
N ASN A 219 -8.04 -24.11 16.48
CA ASN A 219 -8.40 -22.70 16.62
C ASN A 219 -7.50 -21.80 15.75
N LYS A 220 -6.21 -22.14 15.61
CA LYS A 220 -5.29 -21.49 14.66
C LYS A 220 -5.80 -21.60 13.23
N GLN A 221 -6.16 -22.81 12.79
CA GLN A 221 -6.68 -23.04 11.44
C GLN A 221 -7.99 -22.29 11.23
N LEU A 222 -8.90 -22.32 12.20
CA LEU A 222 -10.18 -21.62 12.12
C LEU A 222 -10.00 -20.10 12.04
N LEU A 223 -9.07 -19.52 12.80
CA LEU A 223 -8.77 -18.09 12.76
C LEU A 223 -8.25 -17.65 11.39
N VAL A 224 -7.27 -18.38 10.84
CA VAL A 224 -6.69 -18.07 9.53
C VAL A 224 -7.70 -18.30 8.41
N ALA A 225 -8.41 -19.43 8.42
CA ALA A 225 -9.43 -19.75 7.44
C ALA A 225 -10.61 -18.78 7.51
N GLY A 226 -11.05 -18.40 8.71
CA GLY A 226 -12.09 -17.41 8.91
C GLY A 226 -11.71 -16.04 8.38
N HIS A 227 -10.48 -15.57 8.66
CA HIS A 227 -9.99 -14.32 8.12
C HIS A 227 -9.93 -14.34 6.57
N LEU A 228 -9.42 -15.41 5.99
CA LEU A 228 -9.36 -15.57 4.53
C LEU A 228 -10.76 -15.66 3.91
N ALA A 229 -11.67 -16.41 4.53
CA ALA A 229 -13.06 -16.52 4.09
C ALA A 229 -13.74 -15.14 4.09
N MET A 230 -13.55 -14.34 5.14
CA MET A 230 -14.06 -12.97 5.19
C MET A 230 -13.45 -12.07 4.10
N ALA A 231 -12.14 -12.20 3.82
CA ALA A 231 -11.51 -11.47 2.72
C ALA A 231 -12.11 -11.83 1.36
N VAL A 232 -12.37 -13.12 1.11
CA VAL A 232 -13.03 -13.61 -0.12
C VAL A 232 -14.49 -13.19 -0.18
N LEU A 233 -15.23 -13.23 0.93
CA LEU A 233 -16.62 -12.77 1.01
C LEU A 233 -16.72 -11.28 0.69
N PHE A 234 -15.85 -10.44 1.27
CA PHE A 234 -15.78 -9.02 0.94
C PHE A 234 -15.35 -8.81 -0.52
N PHE A 235 -14.48 -9.67 -1.06
CA PHE A 235 -14.12 -9.60 -2.46
C PHE A 235 -15.34 -9.86 -3.37
N GLY A 236 -16.10 -10.91 -3.10
CA GLY A 236 -17.32 -11.22 -3.85
C GLY A 236 -18.38 -10.12 -3.72
N TYR A 237 -18.58 -9.60 -2.51
CA TYR A 237 -19.53 -8.53 -2.24
C TYR A 237 -19.18 -7.24 -3.00
N PHE A 238 -17.92 -6.81 -2.98
CA PHE A 238 -17.44 -5.59 -3.66
C PHE A 238 -17.02 -5.80 -5.13
N TYR A 239 -17.17 -7.01 -5.69
CA TYR A 239 -16.73 -7.35 -7.04
C TYR A 239 -17.25 -6.39 -8.14
N PRO A 240 -18.54 -5.96 -8.15
CA PRO A 240 -19.03 -5.02 -9.15
C PRO A 240 -18.31 -3.67 -9.11
N VAL A 241 -17.84 -3.22 -7.94
CA VAL A 241 -17.11 -1.96 -7.76
C VAL A 241 -15.75 -1.97 -8.47
N TRP A 242 -15.10 -3.14 -8.54
CA TRP A 242 -13.79 -3.27 -9.17
C TRP A 242 -13.85 -3.65 -10.63
N THR A 243 -14.94 -4.23 -11.10
CA THR A 243 -15.04 -4.76 -12.46
C THR A 243 -15.96 -3.95 -13.37
N GLY A 244 -16.71 -2.99 -12.82
CA GLY A 244 -17.66 -2.20 -13.60
C GLY A 244 -18.85 -3.02 -14.10
N VAL A 245 -19.16 -4.14 -13.43
CA VAL A 245 -20.39 -4.91 -13.72
C VAL A 245 -21.60 -3.99 -13.49
N PRO A 246 -22.50 -3.82 -14.48
CA PRO A 246 -23.64 -2.94 -14.35
C PRO A 246 -24.57 -3.40 -13.22
N ILE A 247 -24.86 -2.53 -12.28
CA ILE A 247 -25.85 -2.72 -11.21
C ILE A 247 -26.63 -1.42 -11.02
N SER A 248 -27.78 -1.47 -10.35
CA SER A 248 -28.56 -0.27 -10.05
C SER A 248 -27.79 0.67 -9.10
N GLU A 249 -28.02 1.98 -9.21
CA GLU A 249 -27.41 2.98 -8.33
C GLU A 249 -27.68 2.70 -6.85
N SER A 250 -28.90 2.22 -6.57
CA SER A 250 -29.37 1.84 -5.25
C SER A 250 -28.68 0.56 -4.71
N ALA A 251 -28.06 -0.25 -5.57
CA ALA A 251 -27.20 -1.37 -5.15
C ALA A 251 -25.75 -0.92 -4.87
N TYR A 252 -25.30 0.19 -5.47
CA TYR A 252 -23.99 0.80 -5.21
C TYR A 252 -23.96 1.61 -3.92
N PHE A 253 -25.01 2.38 -3.64
CA PHE A 253 -25.06 3.32 -2.52
C PHE A 253 -26.27 3.07 -1.62
N GLU A 254 -26.12 3.38 -0.33
CA GLU A 254 -27.24 3.29 0.60
C GLU A 254 -28.34 4.30 0.23
N SER A 255 -29.53 3.80 -0.06
CA SER A 255 -30.73 4.61 -0.30
C SER A 255 -32.00 3.90 0.23
N SER A 256 -33.09 4.64 0.38
CA SER A 256 -34.39 4.09 0.80
C SER A 256 -34.92 3.06 -0.21
N GLY A 257 -35.45 1.93 0.27
CA GLY A 257 -36.03 0.90 -0.60
C GLY A 257 -35.01 0.02 -1.33
N THR A 258 -33.78 -0.01 -0.85
CA THR A 258 -32.69 -0.79 -1.47
C THR A 258 -32.70 -2.25 -1.08
N PRO A 259 -32.22 -3.13 -1.98
CA PRO A 259 -31.97 -4.50 -1.58
C PRO A 259 -30.91 -4.57 -0.47
N PRO A 260 -31.00 -5.54 0.47
CA PRO A 260 -29.93 -5.79 1.43
C PRO A 260 -28.66 -6.36 0.77
N TRP A 261 -28.74 -6.75 -0.51
CA TRP A 261 -27.63 -7.22 -1.33
C TRP A 261 -27.08 -6.10 -2.23
N GLY A 262 -25.80 -6.20 -2.61
CA GLY A 262 -25.08 -5.21 -3.41
C GLY A 262 -23.98 -4.51 -2.61
N PRO A 263 -22.90 -4.02 -3.24
CA PRO A 263 -21.68 -3.53 -2.61
C PRO A 263 -21.85 -2.16 -1.94
N LYS A 264 -22.86 -2.01 -1.08
CA LYS A 264 -23.26 -0.73 -0.50
C LYS A 264 -22.05 -0.02 0.10
N ILE A 265 -21.55 0.98 -0.61
CA ILE A 265 -20.39 1.74 -0.15
C ILE A 265 -20.91 2.73 0.88
N TRP A 266 -20.22 2.85 2.01
CA TRP A 266 -20.57 3.74 3.14
C TRP A 266 -20.37 5.25 2.83
N LEU A 267 -20.43 5.62 1.56
CA LEU A 267 -20.35 7.01 1.11
C LEU A 267 -21.77 7.59 1.07
N ALA A 268 -21.93 8.83 1.52
CA ALA A 268 -23.17 9.58 1.45
C ALA A 268 -23.27 10.36 0.13
N ASN A 269 -24.50 10.54 -0.39
CA ASN A 269 -24.71 11.43 -1.53
C ASN A 269 -24.53 12.88 -1.05
N CYS A 270 -23.46 13.53 -1.48
CA CYS A 270 -23.19 14.91 -1.08
C CYS A 270 -23.47 15.87 -2.23
N LYS A 271 -24.55 16.64 -2.10
CA LYS A 271 -24.96 17.65 -3.08
C LYS A 271 -24.27 19.00 -2.80
N ASN A 272 -23.97 19.74 -3.87
CA ASN A 272 -23.50 21.15 -3.80
C ASN A 272 -22.20 21.38 -3.00
N LEU A 273 -21.23 20.46 -3.06
CA LEU A 273 -19.93 20.66 -2.41
C LEU A 273 -18.99 21.51 -3.29
N PRO A 274 -18.24 22.47 -2.72
CA PRO A 274 -17.29 23.27 -3.47
C PRO A 274 -16.18 22.38 -4.07
N PRO A 275 -15.78 22.60 -5.35
CA PRO A 275 -14.76 21.78 -6.03
C PRO A 275 -13.39 21.78 -5.34
N ALA A 276 -13.11 22.82 -4.55
CA ALA A 276 -11.82 23.05 -3.91
C ALA A 276 -11.57 22.20 -2.65
N ARG A 277 -12.56 21.44 -2.15
CA ARG A 277 -12.39 20.56 -0.97
C ARG A 277 -12.49 19.09 -1.35
N ALA A 278 -11.62 18.26 -0.78
CA ALA A 278 -11.75 16.81 -0.87
C ALA A 278 -13.09 16.39 -0.25
N GLN A 279 -13.93 15.74 -1.05
CA GLN A 279 -15.29 15.37 -0.68
C GLN A 279 -15.25 14.00 0.03
N LEU A 280 -14.77 14.01 1.27
CA LEU A 280 -14.58 12.80 2.06
C LEU A 280 -15.91 12.18 2.48
N PHE A 281 -15.96 10.84 2.45
CA PHE A 281 -17.17 10.05 2.73
C PHE A 281 -18.37 10.43 1.84
N CYS A 282 -18.10 11.03 0.69
CA CYS A 282 -19.10 11.46 -0.26
C CYS A 282 -19.00 10.67 -1.55
N TRP A 283 -20.13 10.50 -2.23
CA TRP A 283 -20.21 10.20 -3.65
C TRP A 283 -21.09 11.26 -4.32
N ASN A 284 -20.72 11.60 -5.55
CA ASN A 284 -21.33 12.62 -6.38
C ASN A 284 -20.86 12.49 -7.83
#